data_AF-A0A7Y5WZ76-F1
#
_entry.id   AF-A0A7Y5WZ76-F1
#
_cell.length_a   1.000
_cell.length_b   1.000
_cell.length_c   1.000
_cell.angle_alpha   90.00
_cell.angle_beta   90.00
_cell.angle_gamma   90.00
#
_symmetry.space_group_name_H-M   'P 1'
#
loop_
_entity.id
_entity.type
_entity.pdbx_description
1 polymer ?
#
loop_
_entity_poly.entity_id
_entity_poly.type
_entity_poly.pdbx_seq_one_letter_code
_entity_poly.pdbx_strand_id
1 'polypeptide(L)'
;MPDDFQGPQVHFMYIVPADGTDNQLDTNATVEQSITRVQNWMLGQTGNQGLRIDTFHGAPDITFFRLPVTDSQVTSAYPWPLWTIGDDLVARGFSNPNKVYAVFYDGHSTWACGGATSPALPKLGAMYLQGWPTHDPLPCHAWGTGTKQPGYFDFGILHEVLHAIGYSTPCSPHKSRDGFGDHVNDSPTDIMYAPDATHTAPWDLSHTVLDYNHDDYYKAHIPGCPDLSDSPYLTPMVSVDVTAGSGSGTVVSDPAGISCPQTCTAFLTPPVTLTATPGAGQRFTGWGGSCSGSGTCTLNNTGSASANFDAVTYARSLSLRVHGQHQLLGSLQAQGGGSICVAGVTVVVERRLTHGWKTLRRLATGPSGRFAVSIPAGRASYRALAPAATTAEGSQCGPAASPIVSSR
;
A
#
# COMPACT_ATOMS: atom_id res chain seq x y z
N MET A 1 14.23 -3.77 -11.03
CA MET A 1 13.62 -2.86 -12.04
C MET A 1 14.36 -1.51 -11.92
N PRO A 2 14.04 -0.40 -12.62
CA PRO A 2 14.68 0.88 -12.29
C PRO A 2 14.25 1.37 -10.91
N ASP A 3 15.17 1.54 -9.97
CA ASP A 3 14.85 1.98 -8.60
C ASP A 3 14.19 3.37 -8.58
N ASP A 4 13.15 3.53 -7.75
CA ASP A 4 12.51 4.84 -7.50
C ASP A 4 13.46 5.82 -6.79
N PHE A 5 14.43 5.31 -6.04
CA PHE A 5 15.45 6.09 -5.35
C PHE A 5 16.86 5.65 -5.74
N GLN A 6 17.72 6.64 -6.03
CA GLN A 6 19.12 6.43 -6.35
C GLN A 6 19.98 6.73 -5.11
N GLY A 7 20.39 5.69 -4.39
CA GLY A 7 21.23 5.81 -3.19
C GLY A 7 21.17 4.56 -2.30
N PRO A 8 21.62 4.67 -1.03
CA PRO A 8 21.68 3.52 -0.14
C PRO A 8 20.30 2.98 0.21
N GLN A 9 20.07 1.70 -0.05
CA GLN A 9 18.78 1.03 0.13
C GLN A 9 18.92 -0.49 0.35
N VAL A 10 17.86 -1.10 0.88
CA VAL A 10 17.75 -2.53 1.17
C VAL A 10 16.89 -3.18 0.09
N HIS A 11 17.48 -4.07 -0.70
CA HIS A 11 16.83 -4.81 -1.77
C HIS A 11 16.49 -6.22 -1.30
N PHE A 12 15.20 -6.56 -1.30
CA PHE A 12 14.73 -7.86 -0.85
C PHE A 12 14.75 -8.87 -2.00
N MET A 13 15.12 -10.11 -1.69
CA MET A 13 15.24 -11.17 -2.67
C MET A 13 14.68 -12.49 -2.14
N TYR A 14 14.03 -13.25 -3.01
CA TYR A 14 13.63 -14.63 -2.74
C TYR A 14 14.45 -15.56 -3.63
N ILE A 15 15.24 -16.44 -3.00
CA ILE A 15 16.20 -17.30 -3.70
C ILE A 15 15.89 -18.75 -3.38
N VAL A 16 15.87 -19.60 -4.41
CA VAL A 16 15.64 -21.03 -4.28
C VAL A 16 16.83 -21.82 -4.83
N PRO A 17 17.20 -22.98 -4.25
CA PRO A 17 18.19 -23.88 -4.84
C PRO A 17 17.70 -24.44 -6.19
N ALA A 18 18.61 -25.00 -7.00
CA ALA A 18 18.28 -25.52 -8.34
C ALA A 18 17.15 -26.56 -8.33
N ASP A 19 17.10 -27.38 -7.29
CA ASP A 19 16.12 -28.46 -7.05
C ASP A 19 15.01 -28.06 -6.07
N GLY A 20 15.00 -26.82 -5.57
CA GLY A 20 13.97 -26.34 -4.64
C GLY A 20 12.63 -26.03 -5.29
N THR A 21 11.54 -26.17 -4.55
CA THR A 21 10.21 -25.70 -5.02
C THR A 21 10.16 -24.18 -4.97
N ASP A 22 9.69 -23.55 -6.05
CA ASP A 22 9.37 -22.12 -6.04
C ASP A 22 7.99 -21.92 -5.39
N ASN A 23 7.97 -21.44 -4.15
CA ASN A 23 6.76 -21.15 -3.41
C ASN A 23 6.17 -19.77 -3.74
N GLN A 24 6.76 -19.06 -4.71
CA GLN A 24 6.33 -17.73 -5.17
C GLN A 24 6.27 -16.71 -4.04
N LEU A 25 7.19 -16.75 -3.07
CA LEU A 25 7.14 -15.88 -1.89
C LEU A 25 7.33 -14.40 -2.23
N ASP A 26 7.95 -14.12 -3.38
CA ASP A 26 8.11 -12.81 -4.00
C ASP A 26 6.80 -12.22 -4.54
N THR A 27 5.84 -13.06 -4.96
CA THR A 27 4.58 -12.60 -5.60
C THR A 27 3.31 -12.97 -4.83
N ASN A 28 3.38 -13.89 -3.86
CA ASN A 28 2.22 -14.31 -3.06
C ASN A 28 1.99 -13.43 -1.80
N ALA A 29 2.65 -12.27 -1.73
CA ALA A 29 2.64 -11.30 -0.63
C ALA A 29 3.37 -11.72 0.66
N THR A 30 3.99 -12.89 0.75
CA THR A 30 4.68 -13.31 1.98
C THR A 30 5.85 -12.39 2.32
N VAL A 31 6.75 -12.15 1.36
CA VAL A 31 7.91 -11.25 1.56
C VAL A 31 7.45 -9.80 1.72
N GLU A 32 6.47 -9.34 0.93
CA GLU A 32 5.89 -7.99 1.06
C GLU A 32 5.31 -7.73 2.46
N GLN A 33 4.60 -8.71 3.03
CA GLN A 33 4.08 -8.61 4.39
C GLN A 33 5.19 -8.65 5.45
N SER A 34 6.28 -9.40 5.21
CA SER A 34 7.46 -9.38 6.07
C SER A 34 8.09 -8.00 6.12
N ILE A 35 8.33 -7.39 4.95
CA ILE A 35 8.82 -6.01 4.83
C ILE A 35 7.89 -5.05 5.59
N THR A 36 6.58 -5.19 5.41
CA THR A 36 5.59 -4.35 6.11
C THR A 36 5.65 -4.52 7.63
N ARG A 37 5.76 -5.76 8.14
CA ARG A 37 5.88 -6.03 9.58
C ARG A 37 7.16 -5.43 10.15
N VAL A 38 8.29 -5.60 9.46
CA VAL A 38 9.59 -5.03 9.83
C VAL A 38 9.52 -3.51 9.88
N GLN A 39 8.98 -2.86 8.84
CA GLN A 39 8.84 -1.40 8.81
C GLN A 39 7.94 -0.87 9.93
N ASN A 40 6.81 -1.53 10.18
CA ASN A 40 5.88 -1.15 11.25
C ASN A 40 6.51 -1.30 12.64
N TRP A 41 7.26 -2.38 12.87
CA TRP A 41 7.98 -2.58 14.12
C TRP A 41 9.10 -1.55 14.28
N MET A 42 9.92 -1.32 13.25
CA MET A 42 10.98 -0.30 13.23
C MET A 42 10.42 1.08 13.58
N LEU A 43 9.27 1.45 13.03
CA LEU A 43 8.63 2.72 13.36
C LEU A 43 8.16 2.83 14.81
N GLY A 44 7.72 1.71 15.39
CA GLY A 44 7.43 1.63 16.82
C GLY A 44 8.67 1.85 17.69
N GLN A 45 9.84 1.39 17.23
CA GLN A 45 11.12 1.53 17.94
C GLN A 45 11.75 2.92 17.73
N THR A 46 11.65 3.48 16.52
CA THR A 46 12.38 4.70 16.15
C THR A 46 11.54 5.97 16.29
N GLY A 47 10.22 5.84 16.20
CA GLY A 47 9.24 6.92 16.19
C GLY A 47 9.00 7.55 14.82
N ASN A 48 9.95 7.46 13.88
CA ASN A 48 9.85 8.11 12.57
C ASN A 48 10.80 7.57 11.49
N GLN A 49 11.53 6.48 11.71
CA GLN A 49 12.48 5.91 10.74
C GLN A 49 12.17 4.43 10.46
N GLY A 50 12.33 4.04 9.20
CA GLY A 50 12.38 2.63 8.80
C GLY A 50 13.54 2.39 7.85
N LEU A 51 13.72 1.13 7.43
CA LEU A 51 14.65 0.80 6.37
C LEU A 51 14.26 1.54 5.09
N ARG A 52 15.23 2.05 4.34
CA ARG A 52 15.00 2.51 2.97
C ARG A 52 14.92 1.30 2.07
N ILE A 53 13.70 0.85 1.84
CA ILE A 53 13.41 -0.28 0.96
C ILE A 53 13.65 0.16 -0.48
N ASP A 54 14.25 -0.73 -1.26
CA ASP A 54 14.30 -0.60 -2.71
C ASP A 54 12.92 -0.80 -3.32
N THR A 55 12.43 0.20 -4.04
CA THR A 55 11.09 0.18 -4.62
C THR A 55 11.09 0.46 -6.11
N PHE A 56 10.07 -0.04 -6.79
CA PHE A 56 9.73 0.29 -8.17
C PHE A 56 8.25 0.68 -8.26
N HIS A 57 7.96 1.88 -8.74
CA HIS A 57 6.62 2.46 -8.80
C HIS A 57 5.91 2.43 -7.43
N GLY A 58 6.67 2.65 -6.34
CA GLY A 58 6.18 2.72 -4.97
C GLY A 58 5.94 1.37 -4.29
N ALA A 59 6.11 0.23 -4.97
CA ALA A 59 6.04 -1.10 -4.38
C ALA A 59 7.45 -1.65 -4.12
N PRO A 60 7.67 -2.48 -3.08
CA PRO A 60 8.95 -3.16 -2.88
C PRO A 60 9.40 -3.92 -4.14
N ASP A 61 10.62 -3.67 -4.61
CA ASP A 61 11.23 -4.42 -5.71
C ASP A 61 11.83 -5.71 -5.14
N ILE A 62 11.06 -6.81 -5.22
CA ILE A 62 11.47 -8.13 -4.72
C ILE A 62 12.00 -8.95 -5.89
N THR A 63 13.30 -9.23 -5.90
CA THR A 63 13.89 -10.06 -6.95
C THR A 63 13.77 -11.54 -6.61
N PHE A 64 13.27 -12.33 -7.57
CA PHE A 64 13.36 -13.78 -7.53
C PHE A 64 14.49 -14.30 -8.45
N PHE A 65 15.25 -15.28 -7.97
CA PHE A 65 15.99 -16.16 -8.88
C PHE A 65 16.31 -17.53 -8.27
N ARG A 66 16.69 -18.45 -9.15
CA ARG A 66 17.10 -19.82 -8.82
C ARG A 66 18.61 -19.96 -8.95
N LEU A 67 19.23 -20.52 -7.91
CA LEU A 67 20.65 -20.88 -7.91
C LEU A 67 20.93 -21.98 -8.96
N PRO A 68 22.13 -22.01 -9.55
CA PRO A 68 22.52 -23.07 -10.48
C PRO A 68 22.90 -24.39 -9.79
N VAL A 69 22.93 -24.42 -8.46
CA VAL A 69 23.35 -25.56 -7.64
C VAL A 69 22.21 -26.07 -6.76
N THR A 70 22.21 -27.38 -6.48
CA THR A 70 21.20 -28.01 -5.63
C THR A 70 21.37 -27.63 -4.16
N ASP A 71 20.33 -27.82 -3.36
CA ASP A 71 20.36 -27.52 -1.94
C ASP A 71 21.42 -28.34 -1.19
N SER A 72 21.59 -29.61 -1.57
CA SER A 72 22.66 -30.46 -1.05
C SER A 72 24.06 -29.92 -1.41
N GLN A 73 24.23 -29.35 -2.60
CA GLN A 73 25.50 -28.72 -2.99
C GLN A 73 25.75 -27.44 -2.19
N VAL A 74 24.73 -26.61 -1.97
CA VAL A 74 24.83 -25.38 -1.15
C VAL A 74 25.25 -25.72 0.28
N THR A 75 24.58 -26.68 0.91
CA THR A 75 24.85 -27.12 2.29
C THR A 75 26.16 -27.89 2.47
N SER A 76 26.68 -28.52 1.41
CA SER A 76 27.93 -29.29 1.48
C SER A 76 29.18 -28.49 1.12
N ALA A 77 29.06 -27.44 0.31
CA ALA A 77 30.20 -26.67 -0.19
C ALA A 77 30.85 -25.81 0.91
N TYR A 78 30.03 -25.20 1.76
CA TYR A 78 30.46 -24.36 2.86
C TYR A 78 29.54 -24.60 4.06
N PRO A 79 30.02 -24.41 5.31
CA PRO A 79 29.15 -24.48 6.48
C PRO A 79 28.03 -23.42 6.45
N TRP A 80 28.14 -22.42 5.57
CA TRP A 80 27.21 -21.30 5.45
C TRP A 80 26.75 -21.17 4.00
N PRO A 81 25.45 -21.37 3.70
CA PRO A 81 24.88 -21.11 2.36
C PRO A 81 25.20 -19.72 1.80
N LEU A 82 25.43 -18.77 2.71
CA LEU A 82 25.80 -17.38 2.46
C LEU A 82 26.85 -17.16 1.37
N TRP A 83 27.94 -17.92 1.36
CA TRP A 83 29.03 -17.73 0.38
C TRP A 83 28.59 -18.10 -1.03
N THR A 84 27.92 -19.24 -1.17
CA THR A 84 27.37 -19.69 -2.46
C THR A 84 26.35 -18.70 -3.01
N ILE A 85 25.50 -18.14 -2.15
CA ILE A 85 24.53 -17.10 -2.51
C ILE A 85 25.25 -15.82 -2.93
N GLY A 86 26.23 -15.37 -2.15
CA GLY A 86 27.02 -14.16 -2.43
C GLY A 86 27.78 -14.23 -3.76
N ASP A 87 28.43 -15.35 -4.05
CA ASP A 87 29.15 -15.55 -5.31
C ASP A 87 28.20 -15.50 -6.52
N ASP A 88 27.02 -16.12 -6.43
CA ASP A 88 26.03 -16.10 -7.51
C ASP A 88 25.41 -14.70 -7.68
N LEU A 89 25.20 -13.96 -6.59
CA LEU A 89 24.78 -12.55 -6.64
C LEU A 89 25.79 -11.70 -7.40
N VAL A 90 27.08 -11.80 -7.07
CA VAL A 90 28.15 -11.06 -7.77
C VAL A 90 28.21 -11.45 -9.24
N ALA A 91 28.13 -12.75 -9.55
CA ALA A 91 28.13 -13.25 -10.93
C ALA A 91 26.98 -12.68 -11.76
N ARG A 92 25.86 -12.33 -11.13
CA ARG A 92 24.67 -11.71 -11.75
C ARG A 92 24.66 -10.19 -11.70
N GLY A 93 25.69 -9.57 -11.14
CA GLY A 93 25.82 -8.11 -11.06
C GLY A 93 25.17 -7.47 -9.82
N PHE A 94 24.73 -8.26 -8.85
CA PHE A 94 24.22 -7.76 -7.57
C PHE A 94 25.36 -7.45 -6.60
N SER A 95 26.20 -6.47 -6.94
CA SER A 95 27.37 -6.05 -6.14
C SER A 95 27.42 -4.53 -5.92
N ASN A 96 26.27 -3.85 -5.98
CA ASN A 96 26.20 -2.41 -5.82
C ASN A 96 26.53 -2.01 -4.36
N PRO A 97 27.52 -1.13 -4.11
CA PRO A 97 27.92 -0.75 -2.76
C PRO A 97 26.85 0.02 -1.98
N ASN A 98 25.86 0.60 -2.68
CA ASN A 98 24.71 1.26 -2.09
C ASN A 98 23.55 0.29 -1.82
N LYS A 99 23.67 -1.01 -2.13
CA LYS A 99 22.63 -1.99 -1.85
C LYS A 99 23.05 -2.88 -0.68
N VAL A 100 22.11 -3.11 0.23
CA VAL A 100 22.12 -4.27 1.11
C VAL A 100 21.11 -5.25 0.54
N TYR A 101 21.54 -6.48 0.27
CA TYR A 101 20.70 -7.54 -0.26
C TYR A 101 20.14 -8.36 0.91
N ALA A 102 18.85 -8.24 1.15
CA ALA A 102 18.11 -9.00 2.16
C ALA A 102 17.52 -10.25 1.50
N VAL A 103 18.16 -11.39 1.70
CA VAL A 103 17.82 -12.65 1.02
C VAL A 103 16.98 -13.54 1.93
N PHE A 104 15.81 -13.93 1.45
CA PHE A 104 15.12 -15.12 1.94
C PHE A 104 15.51 -16.31 1.06
N TYR A 105 16.35 -17.21 1.59
CA TYR A 105 16.79 -18.41 0.91
C TYR A 105 15.92 -19.60 1.31
N ASP A 106 15.21 -20.18 0.34
CA ASP A 106 14.31 -21.34 0.53
C ASP A 106 15.04 -22.67 0.41
N GLY A 107 16.13 -22.80 1.16
CA GLY A 107 16.90 -24.03 1.26
C GLY A 107 17.37 -24.27 2.68
N HIS A 108 18.06 -25.39 2.87
CA HIS A 108 18.47 -25.82 4.19
C HIS A 108 19.76 -25.13 4.65
N SER A 109 19.92 -25.09 5.96
CA SER A 109 21.17 -24.77 6.65
C SER A 109 21.22 -25.63 7.91
N THR A 110 22.33 -26.32 8.13
CA THR A 110 22.53 -27.16 9.32
C THR A 110 23.32 -26.44 10.42
N TRP A 111 23.68 -25.18 10.21
CA TRP A 111 24.62 -24.45 11.06
C TRP A 111 23.99 -23.28 11.80
N ALA A 112 23.24 -22.46 11.07
CA ALA A 112 22.60 -21.27 11.60
C ALA A 112 21.27 -21.01 10.90
N CYS A 113 20.47 -20.12 11.45
CA CYS A 113 19.21 -19.68 10.87
C CYS A 113 19.38 -18.56 9.85
N GLY A 114 20.40 -17.73 10.02
CA GLY A 114 20.78 -16.70 9.07
C GLY A 114 22.28 -16.50 9.05
N GLY A 115 22.70 -15.52 8.27
CA GLY A 115 24.04 -14.97 8.34
C GLY A 115 24.18 -13.77 7.42
N ALA A 116 25.22 -12.99 7.66
CA ALA A 116 25.49 -11.79 6.88
C ALA A 116 26.95 -11.62 6.51
N THR A 117 27.20 -10.87 5.44
CA THR A 117 28.53 -10.45 5.02
C THR A 117 28.59 -8.93 5.00
N SER A 118 29.60 -8.41 5.70
CA SER A 118 29.97 -7.00 5.73
C SER A 118 31.44 -6.90 6.17
N PRO A 119 32.26 -5.94 5.68
CA PRO A 119 31.96 -4.93 4.66
C PRO A 119 32.21 -5.44 3.22
N ALA A 120 32.51 -6.72 3.04
CA ALA A 120 32.74 -7.32 1.72
C ALA A 120 31.49 -7.15 0.83
N LEU A 121 31.69 -6.88 -0.46
CA LEU A 121 30.60 -6.87 -1.42
C LEU A 121 30.32 -8.30 -1.90
N PRO A 122 29.05 -8.68 -2.05
CA PRO A 122 27.86 -7.86 -1.82
C PRO A 122 27.55 -7.72 -0.33
N LYS A 123 27.04 -6.57 0.12
CA LYS A 123 26.48 -6.48 1.48
C LYS A 123 25.22 -7.33 1.51
N LEU A 124 25.28 -8.47 2.17
CA LEU A 124 24.26 -9.51 2.09
C LEU A 124 23.88 -9.94 3.50
N GLY A 125 22.59 -9.91 3.82
CA GLY A 125 22.02 -10.60 4.98
C GLY A 125 21.04 -11.66 4.47
N ALA A 126 21.19 -12.90 4.91
CA ALA A 126 20.41 -14.02 4.41
C ALA A 126 19.72 -14.78 5.55
N MET A 127 18.44 -15.05 5.37
CA MET A 127 17.62 -15.89 6.25
C MET A 127 17.32 -17.22 5.55
N TYR A 128 17.58 -18.35 6.21
CA TYR A 128 17.39 -19.70 5.65
C TYR A 128 16.05 -20.28 6.10
N LEU A 129 15.09 -20.36 5.19
CA LEU A 129 13.69 -20.69 5.50
C LEU A 129 13.48 -22.16 5.88
N GLN A 130 14.38 -23.05 5.47
CA GLN A 130 14.39 -24.46 5.85
C GLN A 130 15.57 -24.78 6.79
N GLY A 131 16.12 -23.76 7.46
CA GLY A 131 17.22 -23.90 8.40
C GLY A 131 16.85 -24.78 9.59
N TRP A 132 17.75 -25.69 9.95
CA TRP A 132 17.68 -26.50 11.16
C TRP A 132 19.10 -26.72 11.71
N PRO A 133 19.61 -25.78 12.54
CA PRO A 133 20.92 -25.90 13.15
C PRO A 133 21.04 -27.20 13.95
N THR A 134 22.13 -27.95 13.78
CA THR A 134 22.31 -29.29 14.37
C THR A 134 22.30 -29.33 15.90
N HIS A 135 22.49 -28.18 16.55
CA HIS A 135 22.50 -28.05 18.00
C HIS A 135 21.24 -27.39 18.56
N ASP A 136 20.29 -27.01 17.70
CA ASP A 136 19.03 -26.43 18.13
C ASP A 136 17.90 -27.47 18.15
N PRO A 137 17.07 -27.48 19.21
CA PRO A 137 15.97 -28.41 19.33
C PRO A 137 14.82 -28.11 18.36
N LEU A 138 14.84 -26.97 17.67
CA LEU A 138 13.76 -26.50 16.81
C LEU A 138 14.31 -25.93 15.49
N PRO A 139 13.58 -26.10 14.36
CA PRO A 139 13.93 -25.45 13.10
C PRO A 139 13.80 -23.92 13.22
N CYS A 140 14.42 -23.19 12.30
CA CYS A 140 14.26 -21.74 12.19
C CYS A 140 12.82 -21.45 11.75
N HIS A 141 11.98 -20.92 12.64
CA HIS A 141 10.58 -20.64 12.35
C HIS A 141 10.00 -19.64 13.37
N ALA A 142 8.94 -18.90 13.07
CA ALA A 142 8.13 -18.86 11.84
C ALA A 142 7.96 -17.41 11.33
N TRP A 143 7.24 -17.24 10.22
CA TRP A 143 6.74 -15.93 9.77
C TRP A 143 5.83 -15.30 10.82
N GLY A 144 5.82 -13.97 10.88
CA GLY A 144 4.87 -13.22 11.68
C GLY A 144 3.44 -13.31 11.17
N THR A 145 2.52 -12.69 11.92
CA THR A 145 1.09 -12.70 11.59
C THR A 145 0.59 -11.31 11.20
N GLY A 146 -0.21 -11.27 10.13
CA GLY A 146 -0.73 -10.03 9.56
C GLY A 146 0.38 -9.04 9.23
N THR A 147 0.13 -7.76 9.48
CA THR A 147 1.06 -6.65 9.19
C THR A 147 1.71 -6.05 10.44
N LYS A 148 1.39 -6.54 11.64
CA LYS A 148 1.80 -5.89 12.90
C LYS A 148 2.63 -6.74 13.86
N GLN A 149 2.62 -8.06 13.73
CA GLN A 149 3.29 -8.95 14.67
C GLN A 149 4.42 -9.69 13.96
N PRO A 150 5.67 -9.20 14.04
CA PRO A 150 6.82 -9.89 13.48
C PRO A 150 7.01 -11.27 14.12
N GLY A 151 7.42 -12.25 13.32
CA GLY A 151 7.87 -13.56 13.76
C GLY A 151 9.38 -13.69 13.65
N TYR A 152 9.88 -14.90 13.87
CA TYR A 152 11.31 -15.21 13.80
C TYR A 152 11.92 -14.80 12.46
N PHE A 153 11.29 -15.13 11.32
CA PHE A 153 11.87 -14.78 10.02
C PHE A 153 11.92 -13.28 9.76
N ASP A 154 10.98 -12.52 10.33
CA ASP A 154 10.93 -11.06 10.19
C ASP A 154 12.03 -10.39 11.02
N PHE A 155 12.23 -10.84 12.28
CA PHE A 155 13.32 -10.34 13.12
C PHE A 155 14.68 -10.84 12.65
N GLY A 156 14.78 -12.10 12.26
CA GLY A 156 15.99 -12.72 11.75
C GLY A 156 16.49 -12.00 10.50
N ILE A 157 15.64 -11.76 9.49
CA ILE A 157 16.10 -11.01 8.32
C ILE A 157 16.54 -9.58 8.67
N LEU A 158 15.85 -8.91 9.60
CA LEU A 158 16.23 -7.57 10.04
C LEU A 158 17.59 -7.59 10.75
N HIS A 159 17.82 -8.57 11.63
CA HIS A 159 19.10 -8.81 12.30
C HIS A 159 20.24 -8.98 11.28
N GLU A 160 20.06 -9.84 10.29
CA GLU A 160 21.09 -10.05 9.25
C GLU A 160 21.29 -8.80 8.36
N VAL A 161 20.24 -8.02 8.13
CA VAL A 161 20.34 -6.73 7.44
C VAL A 161 21.14 -5.73 8.26
N LEU A 162 21.00 -5.70 9.59
CA LEU A 162 21.80 -4.83 10.46
C LEU A 162 23.28 -5.21 10.41
N HIS A 163 23.62 -6.50 10.45
CA HIS A 163 24.97 -6.99 10.19
C HIS A 163 25.50 -6.56 8.82
N ALA A 164 24.70 -6.72 7.76
CA ALA A 164 25.07 -6.32 6.41
C ALA A 164 25.26 -4.79 6.27
N ILE A 165 24.53 -3.98 7.06
CA ILE A 165 24.74 -2.52 7.17
C ILE A 165 26.06 -2.22 7.91
N GLY A 166 26.45 -3.04 8.88
CA GLY A 166 27.69 -2.93 9.64
C GLY A 166 27.53 -2.91 11.18
N TYR A 167 26.41 -3.41 11.70
CA TYR A 167 26.08 -3.43 13.12
C TYR A 167 25.93 -4.87 13.63
N SER A 168 26.34 -5.20 14.85
CA SER A 168 26.79 -4.27 15.90
C SER A 168 28.28 -3.89 15.74
N THR A 169 28.61 -2.63 16.02
CA THR A 169 29.95 -2.08 15.72
C THR A 169 30.99 -2.53 16.76
N PRO A 170 32.29 -2.65 16.43
CA PRO A 170 33.31 -3.06 17.41
C PRO A 170 33.44 -2.22 18.68
N CYS A 171 32.86 -1.01 18.70
CA CYS A 171 32.94 -0.10 19.84
C CYS A 171 31.69 -0.10 20.73
N SER A 172 30.69 -0.94 20.43
CA SER A 172 29.55 -1.17 21.32
C SER A 172 30.04 -1.72 22.68
N PRO A 173 29.58 -1.19 23.84
CA PRO A 173 30.05 -1.58 25.17
C PRO A 173 29.67 -3.02 25.58
N HIS A 174 28.54 -3.56 25.11
CA HIS A 174 28.01 -4.84 25.59
C HIS A 174 28.23 -6.01 24.63
N LYS A 175 29.44 -6.12 24.09
CA LYS A 175 29.78 -7.18 23.13
C LYS A 175 29.62 -8.59 23.69
N SER A 176 28.93 -9.44 22.92
CA SER A 176 28.90 -10.87 23.13
C SER A 176 30.28 -11.50 22.91
N ARG A 177 30.59 -12.54 23.68
CA ARG A 177 31.80 -13.38 23.52
C ARG A 177 31.47 -14.72 22.88
N ASP A 178 30.54 -14.70 21.95
CA ASP A 178 30.10 -15.83 21.11
C ASP A 178 31.17 -16.32 20.12
N GLY A 179 32.21 -15.52 19.87
CA GLY A 179 33.30 -15.83 18.95
C GLY A 179 33.20 -15.13 17.59
N PHE A 180 32.12 -14.40 17.33
CA PHE A 180 31.92 -13.62 16.10
C PHE A 180 32.19 -12.13 16.31
N GLY A 181 31.89 -11.60 17.51
CA GLY A 181 32.27 -10.24 17.93
C GLY A 181 31.41 -9.11 17.32
N ASP A 182 30.31 -9.46 16.68
CA ASP A 182 29.35 -8.59 16.00
C ASP A 182 27.97 -8.55 16.69
N HIS A 183 27.79 -9.29 17.80
CA HIS A 183 26.58 -9.29 18.63
C HIS A 183 26.76 -8.55 19.97
N VAL A 184 25.63 -8.31 20.64
CA VAL A 184 25.56 -7.82 22.03
C VAL A 184 24.97 -8.87 22.96
N ASN A 185 25.15 -8.76 24.29
CA ASN A 185 24.72 -9.79 25.25
C ASN A 185 24.10 -9.27 26.56
N ASP A 186 23.90 -7.96 26.71
CA ASP A 186 23.36 -7.36 27.92
C ASP A 186 21.87 -7.66 28.14
N SER A 187 21.09 -7.84 27.07
CA SER A 187 19.68 -8.22 27.16
C SER A 187 19.24 -9.21 26.08
N PRO A 188 18.54 -10.30 26.45
CA PRO A 188 17.95 -11.21 25.47
C PRO A 188 16.83 -10.59 24.65
N THR A 189 16.41 -9.35 24.91
CA THR A 189 15.42 -8.65 24.11
C THR A 189 16.05 -7.82 22.99
N ASP A 190 17.37 -7.63 23.00
CA ASP A 190 18.05 -6.85 21.96
C ASP A 190 17.97 -7.60 20.61
N ILE A 191 17.67 -6.89 19.52
CA ILE A 191 17.59 -7.54 18.21
C ILE A 191 18.93 -8.10 17.75
N MET A 192 20.06 -7.54 18.18
CA MET A 192 21.42 -8.02 17.90
C MET A 192 21.98 -8.92 19.02
N TYR A 193 21.11 -9.46 19.88
CA TYR A 193 21.51 -10.35 20.96
C TYR A 193 22.07 -11.68 20.47
N ALA A 194 23.20 -12.11 21.04
CA ALA A 194 23.63 -13.50 20.98
C ALA A 194 24.12 -13.99 22.35
N PRO A 195 23.64 -15.16 22.82
CA PRO A 195 24.08 -15.71 24.10
C PRO A 195 25.56 -16.11 24.05
N ASP A 196 26.21 -16.04 25.21
CA ASP A 196 27.58 -16.52 25.40
C ASP A 196 27.73 -17.32 26.71
N ALA A 197 28.97 -17.66 27.06
CA ALA A 197 29.26 -18.46 28.26
C ALA A 197 28.79 -17.80 29.58
N THR A 198 28.55 -16.49 29.58
CA THR A 198 28.13 -15.71 30.75
C THR A 198 26.67 -15.25 30.68
N HIS A 199 26.08 -15.19 29.48
CA HIS A 199 24.70 -14.81 29.22
C HIS A 199 24.03 -15.91 28.40
N THR A 200 23.40 -16.88 29.07
CA THR A 200 22.91 -18.11 28.43
C THR A 200 21.42 -18.08 28.09
N ALA A 201 20.74 -16.94 28.29
CA ALA A 201 19.33 -16.82 27.97
C ALA A 201 19.12 -16.95 26.46
N PRO A 202 18.06 -17.62 25.98
CA PRO A 202 17.73 -17.56 24.56
C PRO A 202 17.19 -16.17 24.19
N TRP A 203 17.21 -15.84 22.90
CA TRP A 203 16.59 -14.62 22.38
C TRP A 203 15.09 -14.56 22.72
N ASP A 204 14.66 -13.52 23.43
CA ASP A 204 13.26 -13.24 23.74
C ASP A 204 12.58 -12.46 22.61
N LEU A 205 12.06 -13.22 21.64
CA LEU A 205 11.34 -12.66 20.49
C LEU A 205 10.07 -11.88 20.87
N SER A 206 9.49 -12.16 22.04
CA SER A 206 8.20 -11.57 22.46
C SER A 206 8.32 -10.14 22.96
N HIS A 207 9.52 -9.74 23.37
CA HIS A 207 9.82 -8.39 23.85
C HIS A 207 10.96 -7.72 23.06
N THR A 208 11.22 -8.18 21.83
CA THR A 208 12.31 -7.65 21.00
C THR A 208 12.27 -6.13 20.87
N VAL A 209 13.41 -5.48 21.11
CA VAL A 209 13.66 -4.04 20.95
C VAL A 209 14.82 -3.82 19.98
N LEU A 210 14.89 -2.62 19.37
CA LEU A 210 15.94 -2.30 18.38
C LEU A 210 17.33 -2.19 18.99
N ASP A 211 17.46 -1.70 20.21
CA ASP A 211 18.71 -1.62 20.96
C ASP A 211 18.28 -1.49 22.42
N TYR A 212 18.68 -2.44 23.27
CA TYR A 212 18.31 -2.40 24.67
C TYR A 212 19.01 -1.22 25.36
N ASN A 213 18.22 -0.37 26.02
CA ASN A 213 18.67 0.90 26.62
C ASN A 213 19.25 1.95 25.65
N HIS A 214 19.36 1.67 24.35
CA HIS A 214 20.00 2.57 23.37
C HIS A 214 21.43 2.91 23.79
N ASP A 215 22.25 1.89 24.04
CA ASP A 215 23.62 2.10 24.52
C ASP A 215 24.69 1.36 23.71
N ASP A 216 24.29 0.61 22.67
CA ASP A 216 25.24 -0.15 21.85
C ASP A 216 25.41 0.37 20.42
N TYR A 217 24.33 0.65 19.69
CA TYR A 217 24.42 1.00 18.27
C TYR A 217 23.32 1.90 17.72
N TYR A 218 22.20 2.11 18.41
CA TYR A 218 21.11 2.97 17.96
C TYR A 218 20.79 4.03 19.01
N LYS A 219 20.97 5.30 18.65
CA LYS A 219 20.91 6.46 19.57
C LYS A 219 21.79 6.27 20.82
N ALA A 220 22.85 5.49 20.66
CA ALA A 220 23.83 5.19 21.70
C ALA A 220 24.74 6.39 21.96
N HIS A 221 24.94 7.25 20.95
CA HIS A 221 25.74 8.48 21.07
C HIS A 221 27.16 8.24 21.61
N ILE A 222 27.74 7.08 21.33
CA ILE A 222 29.10 6.73 21.74
C ILE A 222 30.10 7.52 20.88
N PRO A 223 30.98 8.35 21.47
CA PRO A 223 31.92 9.16 20.70
C PRO A 223 32.84 8.32 19.80
N GLY A 224 32.82 8.59 18.49
CA GLY A 224 33.65 7.89 17.51
C GLY A 224 33.05 6.58 16.98
N CYS A 225 31.85 6.20 17.43
CA CYS A 225 31.11 5.06 16.92
C CYS A 225 30.09 5.49 15.86
N PRO A 226 29.92 4.72 14.77
CA PRO A 226 28.74 4.84 13.93
C PRO A 226 27.46 4.59 14.74
N ASP A 227 26.44 5.41 14.51
CA ASP A 227 25.13 5.28 15.15
C ASP A 227 24.07 4.96 14.09
N LEU A 228 23.31 3.89 14.31
CA LEU A 228 22.32 3.38 13.37
C LEU A 228 21.26 4.44 13.04
N SER A 229 20.97 5.36 13.98
CA SER A 229 20.01 6.45 13.75
C SER A 229 20.46 7.43 12.65
N ASP A 230 21.77 7.52 12.39
CA ASP A 230 22.38 8.29 11.32
C ASP A 230 22.65 7.45 10.05
N SER A 231 22.30 6.16 10.07
CA SER A 231 22.59 5.25 8.96
C SER A 231 21.94 5.73 7.67
N PRO A 232 22.69 5.77 6.56
CA PRO A 232 22.13 6.14 5.28
C PRO A 232 21.22 5.05 4.74
N TYR A 233 21.02 3.90 5.40
CA TYR A 233 20.03 2.89 5.02
C TYR A 233 18.70 3.05 5.75
N LEU A 234 18.60 4.01 6.68
CA LEU A 234 17.32 4.40 7.27
C LEU A 234 16.77 5.63 6.56
N THR A 235 15.45 5.73 6.49
CA THR A 235 14.74 6.88 5.93
C THR A 235 13.62 7.33 6.86
N PRO A 236 13.34 8.65 6.93
CA PRO A 236 12.13 9.12 7.59
C PRO A 236 10.89 8.47 6.95
N MET A 237 9.94 8.09 7.79
CA MET A 237 8.63 7.62 7.38
C MET A 237 7.55 8.35 8.17
N VAL A 238 6.38 8.46 7.57
CA VAL A 238 5.22 9.13 8.16
C VAL A 238 4.03 8.18 8.20
N SER A 239 3.30 8.19 9.31
CA SER A 239 2.01 7.50 9.39
C SER A 239 0.96 8.34 8.67
N VAL A 240 0.27 7.74 7.71
CA VAL A 240 -0.81 8.37 6.96
C VAL A 240 -2.10 7.64 7.29
N ASP A 241 -2.98 8.34 8.00
CA ASP A 241 -4.29 7.84 8.38
C ASP A 241 -5.35 8.41 7.43
N VAL A 242 -5.81 7.62 6.48
CA VAL A 242 -7.05 7.96 5.77
C VAL A 242 -8.21 7.60 6.68
N THR A 243 -9.06 8.58 6.95
CA THR A 243 -10.25 8.45 7.80
C THR A 243 -11.52 8.66 6.99
N ALA A 244 -12.61 8.08 7.48
CA ALA A 244 -13.91 8.20 6.82
C ALA A 244 -14.31 9.69 6.67
N GLY A 245 -14.45 10.13 5.41
CA GLY A 245 -15.11 11.38 5.07
C GLY A 245 -16.60 11.19 4.75
N SER A 246 -17.21 12.16 4.08
CA SER A 246 -18.58 12.05 3.58
C SER A 246 -18.67 11.44 2.17
N GLY A 247 -19.85 10.90 1.83
CA GLY A 247 -20.11 10.35 0.49
C GLY A 247 -19.31 9.08 0.18
N SER A 248 -19.26 8.69 -1.09
CA SER A 248 -18.50 7.52 -1.55
C SER A 248 -17.39 7.92 -2.51
N GLY A 249 -16.24 7.25 -2.38
CA GLY A 249 -15.07 7.44 -3.21
C GLY A 249 -13.93 6.56 -2.74
N THR A 250 -12.76 6.73 -3.34
CA THR A 250 -11.51 6.06 -2.96
C THR A 250 -10.40 7.08 -2.78
N VAL A 251 -9.48 6.79 -1.87
CA VAL A 251 -8.24 7.55 -1.70
C VAL A 251 -7.08 6.63 -2.04
N VAL A 252 -6.16 7.13 -2.85
CA VAL A 252 -4.89 6.48 -3.17
C VAL A 252 -3.71 7.40 -2.82
N SER A 253 -2.55 6.81 -2.52
CA SER A 253 -1.31 7.57 -2.27
C SER A 253 -0.25 7.36 -3.35
N ASP A 254 0.63 8.35 -3.45
CA ASP A 254 1.97 8.25 -4.05
C ASP A 254 3.00 8.76 -3.02
N PRO A 255 3.97 7.94 -2.55
CA PRO A 255 4.21 6.54 -2.91
C PRO A 255 3.03 5.60 -2.61
N ALA A 256 2.96 4.48 -3.34
CA ALA A 256 1.88 3.51 -3.20
C ALA A 256 1.85 2.89 -1.79
N GLY A 257 0.63 2.67 -1.26
CA GLY A 257 0.42 1.98 0.02
C GLY A 257 -0.92 2.33 0.69
N ILE A 258 -1.53 3.44 0.32
CA ILE A 258 -2.94 3.74 0.59
C ILE A 258 -3.74 3.43 -0.68
N SER A 259 -4.78 2.61 -0.54
CA SER A 259 -5.81 2.40 -1.56
C SER A 259 -7.08 1.88 -0.87
N CYS A 260 -7.85 2.78 -0.27
CA CYS A 260 -9.04 2.41 0.49
C CYS A 260 -10.22 3.35 0.28
N PRO A 261 -11.47 2.85 0.43
CA PRO A 261 -12.68 3.66 0.24
C PRO A 261 -13.03 4.56 1.43
N GLN A 262 -12.56 4.24 2.64
CA GLN A 262 -12.94 4.99 3.85
C GLN A 262 -11.80 5.12 4.85
N THR A 263 -11.34 4.00 5.41
CA THR A 263 -10.34 4.04 6.49
C THR A 263 -9.22 3.06 6.22
N CYS A 264 -8.00 3.56 6.20
CA CYS A 264 -6.79 2.76 6.18
C CYS A 264 -5.63 3.58 6.72
N THR A 265 -4.66 2.88 7.30
CA THR A 265 -3.41 3.46 7.78
C THR A 265 -2.28 2.78 7.04
N ALA A 266 -1.32 3.57 6.56
CA ALA A 266 -0.07 3.08 6.02
C ALA A 266 1.08 3.97 6.50
N PHE A 267 2.28 3.41 6.54
CA PHE A 267 3.50 4.17 6.76
C PHE A 267 4.24 4.30 5.45
N LEU A 268 4.60 5.52 5.09
CA LEU A 268 5.12 5.85 3.77
C LEU A 268 6.31 6.80 3.90
N THR A 269 7.22 6.73 2.93
CA THR A 269 8.31 7.71 2.81
C THR A 269 7.72 9.04 2.33
N PRO A 270 7.91 10.15 3.05
CA PRO A 270 7.44 11.46 2.62
C PRO A 270 8.29 12.02 1.46
N PRO A 271 7.74 12.93 0.63
CA PRO A 271 6.37 13.47 0.71
C PRO A 271 5.32 12.48 0.18
N VAL A 272 4.18 12.39 0.87
CA VAL A 272 3.05 11.55 0.45
C VAL A 272 2.00 12.42 -0.21
N THR A 273 1.62 12.10 -1.44
CA THR A 273 0.53 12.75 -2.16
C THR A 273 -0.71 11.86 -2.17
N LEU A 274 -1.81 12.36 -1.62
CA LEU A 274 -3.11 11.68 -1.63
C LEU A 274 -4.00 12.23 -2.75
N THR A 275 -4.61 11.30 -3.48
CA THR A 275 -5.57 11.59 -4.56
C THR A 275 -6.91 10.95 -4.23
N ALA A 276 -7.97 11.75 -4.23
CA ALA A 276 -9.34 11.31 -4.02
C ALA A 276 -10.05 11.12 -5.36
N THR A 277 -10.61 9.92 -5.58
CA THR A 277 -11.44 9.60 -6.74
C THR A 277 -12.90 9.45 -6.31
N PRO A 278 -13.83 10.28 -6.79
CA PRO A 278 -15.24 10.16 -6.43
C PRO A 278 -15.84 8.83 -6.90
N GLY A 279 -16.73 8.26 -6.10
CA GLY A 279 -17.58 7.16 -6.52
C GLY A 279 -18.60 7.60 -7.57
N ALA A 280 -19.29 6.63 -8.18
CA ALA A 280 -20.32 6.90 -9.18
C ALA A 280 -21.40 7.88 -8.63
N GLY A 281 -21.66 8.96 -9.37
CA GLY A 281 -22.64 9.99 -8.99
C GLY A 281 -22.19 10.94 -7.87
N GLN A 282 -20.93 10.88 -7.45
CA GLN A 282 -20.34 11.76 -6.43
C GLN A 282 -19.35 12.75 -7.07
N ARG A 283 -19.09 13.86 -6.37
CA ARG A 283 -17.97 14.77 -6.64
C ARG A 283 -17.13 14.90 -5.39
N PHE A 284 -15.82 15.06 -5.56
CA PHE A 284 -14.93 15.43 -4.47
C PHE A 284 -15.19 16.88 -4.07
N THR A 285 -15.36 17.14 -2.78
CA THR A 285 -15.67 18.47 -2.24
C THR A 285 -14.49 19.07 -1.48
N GLY A 286 -13.60 18.23 -0.96
CA GLY A 286 -12.35 18.66 -0.36
C GLY A 286 -11.84 17.72 0.71
N TRP A 287 -10.61 18.00 1.15
CA TRP A 287 -9.95 17.29 2.22
C TRP A 287 -10.31 17.88 3.59
N GLY A 288 -10.26 17.02 4.61
CA GLY A 288 -10.17 17.40 6.02
C GLY A 288 -8.95 16.78 6.72
N GLY A 289 -8.82 17.03 8.02
CA GLY A 289 -7.69 16.57 8.83
C GLY A 289 -6.45 17.47 8.67
N SER A 290 -5.30 16.84 8.45
CA SER A 290 -4.01 17.48 8.12
C SER A 290 -4.01 18.14 6.73
N CYS A 291 -5.02 17.89 5.90
CA CYS A 291 -5.23 18.51 4.61
C CYS A 291 -6.49 19.39 4.60
N SER A 292 -6.55 20.35 3.68
CA SER A 292 -7.71 21.23 3.51
C SER A 292 -7.90 21.68 2.05
N GLY A 293 -9.11 22.09 1.71
CA GLY A 293 -9.46 22.53 0.36
C GLY A 293 -9.64 21.38 -0.63
N SER A 294 -9.85 21.72 -1.91
CA SER A 294 -10.16 20.75 -2.98
C SER A 294 -8.98 20.43 -3.90
N GLY A 295 -7.77 20.93 -3.59
CA GLY A 295 -6.54 20.62 -4.31
C GLY A 295 -5.96 19.26 -3.91
N THR A 296 -4.74 18.98 -4.39
CA THR A 296 -3.97 17.81 -3.97
C THR A 296 -3.63 17.88 -2.47
N CYS A 297 -3.72 16.76 -1.76
CA CYS A 297 -3.32 16.66 -0.36
C CYS A 297 -1.90 16.10 -0.29
N THR A 298 -0.94 16.89 0.19
CA THR A 298 0.44 16.43 0.37
C THR A 298 0.84 16.46 1.84
N LEU A 299 1.31 15.34 2.35
CA LEU A 299 1.74 15.14 3.73
C LEU A 299 3.26 14.95 3.78
N ASN A 300 3.94 15.84 4.49
CA ASN A 300 5.39 15.74 4.76
C ASN A 300 5.69 15.15 6.14
N ASN A 301 4.68 15.08 7.01
CA ASN A 301 4.76 14.58 8.38
C ASN A 301 3.60 13.61 8.62
N THR A 302 3.67 12.85 9.71
CA THR A 302 2.55 12.02 10.17
C THR A 302 1.28 12.84 10.29
N GLY A 303 0.17 12.33 9.74
CA GLY A 303 -1.07 13.06 9.68
C GLY A 303 -2.25 12.21 9.24
N SER A 304 -3.44 12.75 9.46
CA SER A 304 -4.69 12.14 9.01
C SER A 304 -5.31 12.96 7.88
N ALA A 305 -5.95 12.30 6.92
CA ALA A 305 -6.71 12.96 5.87
C ALA A 305 -8.09 12.31 5.76
N SER A 306 -9.12 13.13 5.55
CA SER A 306 -10.45 12.65 5.16
C SER A 306 -10.80 13.22 3.80
N ALA A 307 -11.20 12.36 2.86
CA ALA A 307 -11.69 12.78 1.57
C ALA A 307 -13.22 12.93 1.64
N ASN A 308 -13.72 14.14 1.42
CA ASN A 308 -15.16 14.39 1.45
C ASN A 308 -15.71 14.40 0.03
N PHE A 309 -16.82 13.70 -0.13
CA PHE A 309 -17.58 13.61 -1.37
C PHE A 309 -19.02 14.01 -1.11
N ASP A 310 -19.65 14.60 -2.12
CA ASP A 310 -21.07 14.90 -2.15
C ASP A 310 -21.71 14.27 -3.38
N ALA A 311 -22.97 13.86 -3.24
CA ALA A 311 -23.78 13.50 -4.37
C ALA A 311 -23.85 14.69 -5.33
N VAL A 312 -23.51 14.48 -6.59
CA VAL A 312 -23.65 15.55 -7.58
C VAL A 312 -25.13 15.79 -7.80
N THR A 313 -25.58 17.00 -7.51
CA THR A 313 -26.97 17.40 -7.78
C THR A 313 -27.05 17.93 -9.21
N TYR A 314 -27.89 17.33 -10.04
CA TYR A 314 -28.20 17.86 -11.36
C TYR A 314 -29.65 18.33 -11.41
N ALA A 315 -29.85 19.45 -12.09
CA ALA A 315 -31.18 19.91 -12.46
C ALA A 315 -31.65 19.15 -13.71
N ARG A 316 -32.70 18.35 -13.59
CA ARG A 316 -33.42 17.83 -14.75
C ARG A 316 -34.46 18.85 -15.17
N SER A 317 -34.21 19.49 -16.30
CA SER A 317 -35.17 20.40 -16.94
C SER A 317 -35.87 19.72 -18.10
N LEU A 318 -37.19 19.87 -18.19
CA LEU A 318 -37.96 19.35 -19.29
C LEU A 318 -38.52 20.52 -20.11
N SER A 319 -38.41 20.45 -21.43
CA SER A 319 -38.99 21.45 -22.33
C SER A 319 -39.94 20.76 -23.29
N LEU A 320 -41.14 21.31 -23.46
CA LEU A 320 -42.09 20.86 -24.47
C LEU A 320 -42.28 21.97 -25.49
N ARG A 321 -42.22 21.60 -26.77
CA ARG A 321 -42.52 22.50 -27.88
C ARG A 321 -43.89 22.17 -28.44
N VAL A 322 -44.80 23.14 -28.45
CA VAL A 322 -46.15 22.99 -29.02
C VAL A 322 -46.32 24.10 -30.06
N HIS A 323 -46.70 23.73 -31.29
CA HIS A 323 -46.84 24.67 -32.41
C HIS A 323 -45.65 25.62 -32.64
N GLY A 324 -44.42 25.13 -32.50
CA GLY A 324 -43.21 25.92 -32.77
C GLY A 324 -42.76 26.83 -31.62
N GLN A 325 -43.55 27.00 -30.56
CA GLN A 325 -43.20 27.78 -29.36
C GLN A 325 -42.46 26.92 -28.33
N HIS A 326 -41.26 27.32 -27.93
CA HIS A 326 -40.51 26.68 -26.84
C HIS A 326 -41.01 27.19 -25.50
N GLN A 327 -41.33 26.27 -24.59
CA GLN A 327 -41.61 26.59 -23.19
C GLN A 327 -40.61 25.79 -22.34
N LEU A 328 -39.85 26.48 -21.49
CA LEU A 328 -39.07 25.82 -20.44
C LEU A 328 -40.03 25.39 -19.35
N LEU A 329 -40.12 24.10 -19.07
CA LEU A 329 -41.22 23.54 -18.32
C LEU A 329 -40.68 22.71 -17.16
N GLY A 330 -40.36 23.39 -16.07
CA GLY A 330 -39.98 22.77 -14.80
C GLY A 330 -38.52 22.35 -14.74
N SER A 331 -37.90 22.62 -13.59
CA SER A 331 -36.60 22.12 -13.18
C SER A 331 -36.81 21.35 -11.88
N LEU A 332 -36.36 20.10 -11.81
CA LEU A 332 -36.29 19.35 -10.57
C LEU A 332 -34.83 19.04 -10.25
N GLN A 333 -34.40 19.36 -9.03
CA GLN A 333 -33.11 18.98 -8.52
C GLN A 333 -33.17 17.51 -8.12
N ALA A 334 -32.29 16.70 -8.70
CA ALA A 334 -32.09 15.31 -8.32
C ALA A 334 -30.65 15.13 -7.84
N GLN A 335 -30.47 14.35 -6.78
CA GLN A 335 -29.15 13.92 -6.32
C GLN A 335 -28.71 12.68 -7.11
N GLY A 336 -27.44 12.64 -7.49
CA GLY A 336 -26.85 11.56 -8.27
C GLY A 336 -26.95 11.79 -9.79
N GLY A 337 -26.07 11.11 -10.53
CA GLY A 337 -26.04 11.15 -11.99
C GLY A 337 -24.81 11.82 -12.60
N GLY A 338 -24.82 11.96 -13.92
CA GLY A 338 -23.85 12.69 -14.72
C GLY A 338 -24.56 13.39 -15.88
N SER A 339 -23.83 13.80 -16.91
CA SER A 339 -24.40 14.13 -18.24
C SER A 339 -25.31 13.02 -18.79
N ILE A 340 -25.19 11.81 -18.27
CA ILE A 340 -25.97 10.63 -18.61
C ILE A 340 -27.44 10.74 -18.12
N CYS A 341 -27.72 11.53 -17.07
CA CYS A 341 -29.10 11.75 -16.62
C CYS A 341 -29.90 12.68 -17.55
N VAL A 342 -29.28 13.28 -18.57
CA VAL A 342 -30.01 13.99 -19.62
C VAL A 342 -30.19 13.15 -20.90
N ALA A 343 -29.24 12.28 -21.27
CA ALA A 343 -29.30 11.49 -22.51
C ALA A 343 -30.03 10.13 -22.38
N GLY A 344 -30.75 9.71 -23.42
CA GLY A 344 -31.34 8.36 -23.49
C GLY A 344 -32.50 8.10 -22.51
N VAL A 345 -33.07 9.14 -21.92
CA VAL A 345 -34.09 9.00 -20.88
C VAL A 345 -35.48 8.96 -21.49
N THR A 346 -36.30 7.99 -21.06
CA THR A 346 -37.72 7.93 -21.40
C THR A 346 -38.49 9.17 -20.92
N VAL A 347 -39.16 9.83 -21.86
CA VAL A 347 -40.13 10.91 -21.66
C VAL A 347 -41.51 10.44 -22.12
N VAL A 348 -42.50 10.62 -21.26
CA VAL A 348 -43.91 10.33 -21.48
C VAL A 348 -44.64 11.65 -21.73
N VAL A 349 -45.22 11.80 -22.92
CA VAL A 349 -46.04 12.95 -23.27
C VAL A 349 -47.50 12.57 -23.08
N GLU A 350 -48.23 13.36 -22.30
CA GLU A 350 -49.62 13.09 -21.95
C GLU A 350 -50.53 14.25 -22.38
N ARG A 351 -51.76 13.90 -22.76
CA ARG A 351 -52.86 14.83 -23.04
C ARG A 351 -53.88 14.76 -21.92
N ARG A 352 -54.34 15.92 -21.47
CA ARG A 352 -55.43 16.04 -20.52
C ARG A 352 -56.76 15.66 -21.18
N LEU A 353 -57.51 14.78 -20.53
CA LEU A 353 -58.88 14.41 -20.86
C LEU A 353 -59.83 14.95 -19.78
N THR A 354 -61.14 14.75 -19.97
CA THR A 354 -62.18 15.09 -18.98
C THR A 354 -61.95 14.43 -17.64
N HIS A 355 -61.46 13.18 -17.62
CA HIS A 355 -61.18 12.42 -16.40
C HIS A 355 -59.74 11.88 -16.37
N GLY A 356 -58.76 12.79 -16.30
CA GLY A 356 -57.36 12.44 -16.07
C GLY A 356 -56.45 12.70 -17.27
N TRP A 357 -55.33 11.97 -17.31
CA TRP A 357 -54.28 12.12 -18.32
C TRP A 357 -54.16 10.85 -19.15
N LYS A 358 -54.03 11.00 -20.47
CA LYS A 358 -53.79 9.89 -21.40
C LYS A 358 -52.40 10.03 -22.01
N THR A 359 -51.60 8.97 -21.92
CA THR A 359 -50.33 8.90 -22.64
C THR A 359 -50.55 8.99 -24.15
N LEU A 360 -49.90 9.96 -24.79
CA LEU A 360 -49.87 10.12 -26.24
C LEU A 360 -48.67 9.40 -26.84
N ARG A 361 -47.48 9.61 -26.26
CA ARG A 361 -46.23 9.02 -26.74
C ARG A 361 -45.27 8.77 -25.60
N ARG A 362 -44.39 7.79 -25.83
CA ARG A 362 -43.15 7.57 -25.09
C ARG A 362 -41.99 7.77 -26.05
N LEU A 363 -41.01 8.55 -25.64
CA LEU A 363 -39.86 8.98 -26.44
C LEU A 363 -38.60 8.86 -25.57
N ALA A 364 -37.42 8.78 -26.17
CA ALA A 364 -36.16 8.94 -25.45
C ALA A 364 -35.57 10.32 -25.74
N THR A 365 -34.90 10.93 -24.77
CA THR A 365 -34.08 12.12 -25.01
C THR A 365 -32.86 11.76 -25.87
N GLY A 366 -32.47 12.67 -26.76
CA GLY A 366 -31.21 12.59 -27.48
C GLY A 366 -30.01 12.93 -26.58
N PRO A 367 -28.77 12.89 -27.12
CA PRO A 367 -27.53 13.10 -26.35
C PRO A 367 -27.48 14.45 -25.61
N SER A 368 -28.14 15.48 -26.13
CA SER A 368 -28.21 16.81 -25.50
C SER A 368 -29.34 16.96 -24.48
N GLY A 369 -30.01 15.87 -24.10
CA GLY A 369 -31.20 15.90 -23.25
C GLY A 369 -32.49 16.40 -23.91
N ARG A 370 -32.44 16.73 -25.20
CA ARG A 370 -33.60 17.24 -25.93
C ARG A 370 -34.37 16.11 -26.56
N PHE A 371 -35.69 16.24 -26.61
CA PHE A 371 -36.58 15.36 -27.36
C PHE A 371 -37.53 16.23 -28.17
N ALA A 372 -38.03 15.71 -29.28
CA ALA A 372 -39.02 16.39 -30.11
C ALA A 372 -40.24 15.49 -30.26
N VAL A 373 -41.42 16.10 -30.17
CA VAL A 373 -42.69 15.42 -30.38
C VAL A 373 -43.59 16.29 -31.23
N SER A 374 -44.16 15.70 -32.28
CA SER A 374 -45.26 16.33 -33.01
C SER A 374 -46.57 15.95 -32.32
N ILE A 375 -47.32 16.96 -31.90
CA ILE A 375 -48.59 16.79 -31.19
C ILE A 375 -49.72 17.15 -32.16
N PRO A 376 -50.78 16.32 -32.29
CA PRO A 376 -51.91 16.62 -33.16
C PRO A 376 -52.54 17.97 -32.83
N ALA A 377 -52.93 18.71 -33.87
CA ALA A 377 -53.61 19.99 -33.73
C ALA A 377 -54.96 19.84 -33.00
N GLY A 378 -55.26 20.79 -32.12
CA GLY A 378 -56.52 20.86 -31.37
C GLY A 378 -56.33 21.48 -30.00
N ARG A 379 -57.39 22.10 -29.45
CA ARG A 379 -57.36 22.70 -28.10
C ARG A 379 -57.30 21.62 -27.04
N ALA A 380 -56.16 21.49 -26.38
CA ALA A 380 -55.99 20.61 -25.24
C ALA A 380 -54.83 21.05 -24.35
N SER A 381 -54.78 20.51 -23.14
CA SER A 381 -53.64 20.67 -22.24
C SER A 381 -52.72 19.45 -22.32
N TYR A 382 -51.42 19.69 -22.26
CA TYR A 382 -50.38 18.69 -22.36
C TYR A 382 -49.39 18.82 -21.21
N ARG A 383 -48.77 17.70 -20.85
CA ARG A 383 -47.60 17.67 -19.98
C ARG A 383 -46.61 16.63 -20.49
N ALA A 384 -45.34 16.83 -20.18
CA ALA A 384 -44.32 15.82 -20.35
C ALA A 384 -43.82 15.37 -18.97
N LEU A 385 -43.57 14.09 -18.82
CA LEU A 385 -43.08 13.45 -17.60
C LEU A 385 -41.85 12.63 -17.94
N ALA A 386 -40.76 12.82 -17.21
CA ALA A 386 -39.63 11.91 -17.18
C ALA A 386 -39.67 11.18 -15.82
N PRO A 387 -39.91 9.85 -15.78
CA PRO A 387 -39.85 9.10 -14.53
C PRO A 387 -38.45 9.10 -13.92
N ALA A 388 -38.36 8.68 -12.66
CA ALA A 388 -37.09 8.28 -12.08
C ALA A 388 -36.52 7.12 -12.91
N ALA A 389 -35.21 7.10 -13.08
CA ALA A 389 -34.54 6.08 -13.88
C ALA A 389 -33.19 5.74 -13.26
N THR A 390 -32.79 4.48 -13.37
CA THR A 390 -31.42 4.04 -13.08
C THR A 390 -30.69 3.90 -14.41
N THR A 391 -29.54 4.55 -14.53
CA THR A 391 -28.68 4.43 -15.71
C THR A 391 -28.05 3.03 -15.79
N ALA A 392 -27.48 2.68 -16.94
CA ALA A 392 -26.75 1.42 -17.11
C ALA A 392 -25.55 1.29 -16.13
N GLU A 393 -25.03 2.40 -15.64
CA GLU A 393 -23.92 2.50 -14.68
C GLU A 393 -24.40 2.54 -13.22
N GLY A 394 -25.69 2.30 -12.96
CA GLY A 394 -26.25 2.28 -11.61
C GLY A 394 -26.59 3.65 -11.00
N SER A 395 -26.29 4.76 -11.69
CA SER A 395 -26.66 6.11 -11.21
C SER A 395 -28.17 6.30 -11.18
N GLN A 396 -28.72 6.84 -10.08
CA GLN A 396 -30.14 7.19 -9.98
C GLN A 396 -30.40 8.61 -10.48
N CYS A 397 -31.35 8.74 -11.41
CA CYS A 397 -31.86 10.01 -11.88
C CYS A 397 -33.26 10.23 -11.29
N GLY A 398 -33.49 11.41 -10.69
CA GLY A 398 -34.82 11.78 -10.20
C GLY A 398 -35.84 11.99 -11.33
N PRO A 399 -37.15 11.96 -10.98
CA PRO A 399 -38.19 12.28 -11.94
C PRO A 399 -38.15 13.78 -12.32
N ALA A 400 -38.77 14.13 -13.44
CA ALA A 400 -39.00 15.51 -13.87
C ALA A 400 -40.39 15.64 -14.50
N ALA A 401 -41.06 16.77 -14.27
CA ALA A 401 -42.38 17.03 -14.82
C ALA A 401 -42.47 18.44 -15.39
N SER A 402 -43.09 18.54 -16.57
CA SER A 402 -43.42 19.80 -17.20
C SER A 402 -44.66 20.43 -16.54
N PRO A 403 -44.74 21.76 -16.34
CA PRO A 403 -46.02 22.43 -16.18
C PRO A 403 -46.97 22.10 -17.33
N ILE A 404 -48.25 22.28 -17.04
CA ILE A 404 -49.32 22.00 -17.99
C ILE A 404 -49.37 23.12 -19.02
N VAL A 405 -49.23 22.78 -20.30
CA VAL A 405 -49.30 23.73 -21.42
C VAL A 405 -50.55 23.48 -22.23
N SER A 406 -51.31 24.53 -22.50
CA SER A 406 -52.51 24.47 -23.34
C SER A 406 -52.22 25.01 -24.74
N SER A 407 -52.55 24.24 -25.77
CA SER A 407 -52.65 24.77 -27.15
C SER A 407 -53.91 25.64 -27.24
N ARG A 408 -53.75 26.89 -27.72
CA ARG A 408 -54.88 27.81 -27.94
C ARG A 408 -55.53 27.56 -29.29
#